data_AF-A0A8H4PMV4-F1
#
_entry.id   AF-A0A8H4PMV4-F1
#
_cell.length_a   1.000
_cell.length_b   1.000
_cell.length_c   1.000
_cell.angle_alpha   90.00
_cell.angle_beta   90.00
_cell.angle_gamma   90.00
#
_symmetry.space_group_name_H-M   'P 1'
#
loop_
_entity.id
_entity.type
_entity.pdbx_description
1 polymer ?
#
loop_
_entity_poly.entity_id
_entity_poly.type
_entity_poly.pdbx_seq_one_letter_code
_entity_poly.pdbx_strand_id
1 'polypeptide(L)'
;MTSQKTYFEAITDQSTLARASQGQETLASLLQSQGWKSGVSKWGRQELIAHRAVCSRSVDYLPLLKRFKPTSAPNECIAALVNGPGPLQLLLHKAEAQLVQHFHPSLGYVWAAMRPFLEDDTDAADQPSRGRRERRAPERLEGGALSDEADFESSPESGQRPESSASTNSSFQSAGYTEKSTGALLEEDTVQLASFFIRCVLNHTQATGKSEPFLEFRSKRLSYSFTVDMSSKLLFQAIDDGGIQVSDYGRGEVHQVALLEGKRVLQVTKGRADIPDEVLGQMIGEALALKQESPDTNRTPRTDFITILAITHYLRFFNFSIPDDYVASYQALADPNSTQTGLEGVLKITSTDWLDLKDAPHRGVVVSHLRALIRWANEELA
;
A
#
# COMPACT_ATOMS: atom_id res chain seq x y z
N MET A 1 -24.17 -19.20 5.47
CA MET A 1 -23.96 -17.88 4.83
C MET A 1 -22.69 -18.00 3.99
N THR A 2 -22.81 -18.07 2.67
CA THR A 2 -21.66 -18.06 1.76
C THR A 2 -21.03 -16.67 1.81
N SER A 3 -19.80 -16.56 2.30
CA SER A 3 -19.05 -15.30 2.25
C SER A 3 -19.00 -14.81 0.81
N GLN A 4 -19.42 -13.57 0.57
CA GLN A 4 -19.36 -12.98 -0.76
C GLN A 4 -17.88 -12.82 -1.14
N LYS A 5 -17.47 -13.36 -2.29
CA LYS A 5 -16.10 -13.22 -2.78
C LYS A 5 -15.71 -11.75 -2.90
N THR A 6 -14.46 -11.43 -2.59
CA THR A 6 -13.90 -10.09 -2.84
C THR A 6 -13.84 -9.81 -4.35
N TYR A 7 -13.74 -8.53 -4.72
CA TYR A 7 -13.64 -8.09 -6.10
C TYR A 7 -12.41 -8.71 -6.77
N PHE A 8 -11.30 -8.71 -6.05
CA PHE A 8 -10.03 -9.26 -6.51
C PHE A 8 -10.14 -10.73 -6.94
N GLU A 9 -10.94 -11.53 -6.23
CA GLU A 9 -11.19 -12.93 -6.58
C GLU A 9 -12.31 -13.12 -7.62
N ALA A 10 -13.28 -12.22 -7.66
CA ALA A 10 -14.48 -12.36 -8.47
C ALA A 10 -14.30 -11.88 -9.91
N ILE A 11 -13.59 -10.76 -10.12
CA ILE A 11 -13.50 -10.06 -11.39
C ILE A 11 -12.14 -10.32 -12.05
N THR A 12 -12.03 -11.48 -12.70
CA THR A 12 -10.75 -11.99 -13.21
C THR A 12 -10.55 -11.84 -14.72
N ASP A 13 -11.61 -11.48 -15.43
CA ASP A 13 -11.60 -11.24 -16.87
C ASP A 13 -12.67 -10.22 -17.27
N GLN A 14 -12.61 -9.74 -18.51
CA GLN A 14 -13.56 -8.74 -19.01
C GLN A 14 -15.02 -9.25 -19.07
N SER A 15 -15.24 -10.57 -19.16
CA SER A 15 -16.59 -11.14 -19.18
C SER A 15 -17.23 -11.14 -17.78
N THR A 16 -16.43 -11.39 -16.75
CA THR A 16 -16.85 -11.25 -15.35
C THR A 16 -17.11 -9.79 -15.00
N LEU A 17 -16.26 -8.88 -15.47
CA LEU A 17 -16.48 -7.44 -15.32
C LEU A 17 -17.77 -7.01 -16.02
N ALA A 18 -17.96 -7.37 -17.29
CA ALA A 18 -19.15 -6.99 -18.05
C ALA A 18 -20.45 -7.44 -17.38
N ARG A 19 -20.48 -8.63 -16.79
CA ARG A 19 -21.62 -9.11 -16.00
C ARG A 19 -21.79 -8.32 -14.70
N ALA A 20 -20.70 -8.05 -13.98
CA ALA A 20 -20.75 -7.27 -12.75
C ALA A 20 -21.17 -5.81 -12.98
N SER A 21 -20.86 -5.22 -14.14
CA SER A 21 -21.26 -3.87 -14.52
C SER A 21 -22.74 -3.73 -14.90
N GLN A 22 -23.49 -4.82 -15.11
CA GLN A 22 -24.90 -4.73 -15.49
C GLN A 22 -25.73 -4.10 -14.38
N GLY A 23 -26.40 -2.99 -14.69
CA GLY A 23 -27.23 -2.24 -13.74
C GLY A 23 -26.45 -1.49 -12.66
N GLN A 24 -25.12 -1.40 -12.77
CA GLN A 24 -24.30 -0.56 -11.89
C GLN A 24 -24.20 0.86 -12.46
N GLU A 25 -23.96 1.82 -11.58
CA GLU A 25 -23.70 3.20 -11.98
C GLU A 25 -22.43 3.30 -12.83
N THR A 26 -22.48 4.16 -13.85
CA THR A 26 -21.31 4.45 -14.67
C THR A 26 -20.38 5.42 -13.95
N LEU A 27 -19.11 5.48 -14.38
CA LEU A 27 -18.16 6.43 -13.79
C LEU A 27 -18.63 7.89 -13.98
N ALA A 28 -19.19 8.24 -15.14
CA ALA A 28 -19.76 9.57 -15.36
C ALA A 28 -20.84 9.92 -14.34
N SER A 29 -21.76 8.97 -14.06
CA SER A 29 -22.82 9.16 -13.07
C SER A 29 -22.24 9.31 -11.66
N LEU A 30 -21.23 8.50 -11.31
CA LEU A 30 -20.58 8.56 -10.01
C LEU A 30 -19.87 9.90 -9.78
N LEU A 31 -19.11 10.39 -10.77
CA LEU A 31 -18.38 11.66 -10.69
C LEU A 31 -19.31 12.87 -10.52
N GLN A 32 -20.54 12.78 -11.01
CA GLN A 32 -21.56 13.83 -10.90
C GLN A 32 -22.44 13.68 -9.65
N SER A 33 -22.41 12.52 -8.99
CA SER A 33 -23.21 12.26 -7.81
C SER A 33 -22.72 13.06 -6.61
N GLN A 34 -23.64 13.48 -5.73
CA GLN A 34 -23.27 14.07 -4.43
C GLN A 34 -22.53 13.08 -3.51
N GLY A 35 -22.60 11.78 -3.82
CA GLY A 35 -21.94 10.71 -3.09
C GLY A 35 -20.52 10.40 -3.56
N TRP A 36 -19.97 11.15 -4.53
CA TRP A 36 -18.60 10.93 -5.01
C TRP A 36 -17.58 11.04 -3.87
N LYS A 37 -16.67 10.08 -3.82
CA LYS A 37 -15.66 9.98 -2.77
C LYS A 37 -14.31 10.44 -3.34
N SER A 38 -13.91 11.66 -2.99
CA SER A 38 -12.61 12.20 -3.38
C SER A 38 -11.44 11.48 -2.73
N GLY A 39 -11.60 10.94 -1.52
CA GLY A 39 -10.56 10.10 -0.90
C GLY A 39 -10.62 8.67 -1.42
N VAL A 40 -9.55 8.21 -2.09
CA VAL A 40 -9.47 6.84 -2.64
C VAL A 40 -9.53 5.76 -1.56
N SER A 41 -9.19 6.10 -0.32
CA SER A 41 -9.34 5.24 0.87
C SER A 41 -10.80 4.84 1.17
N LYS A 42 -11.77 5.52 0.55
CA LYS A 42 -13.20 5.22 0.70
C LYS A 42 -13.78 4.48 -0.53
N TRP A 43 -12.97 4.25 -1.56
CA TRP A 43 -13.39 3.50 -2.74
C TRP A 43 -13.62 2.04 -2.36
N GLY A 44 -14.59 1.40 -3.00
CA GLY A 44 -14.89 -0.02 -2.82
C GLY A 44 -15.39 -0.62 -4.12
N ARG A 45 -16.23 -1.66 -4.03
CA ARG A 45 -16.69 -2.43 -5.21
C ARG A 45 -17.26 -1.57 -6.33
N GLN A 46 -18.09 -0.60 -5.99
CA GLN A 46 -18.79 0.24 -6.97
C GLN A 46 -17.78 1.07 -7.79
N GLU A 47 -16.81 1.69 -7.11
CA GLU A 47 -15.74 2.43 -7.73
C GLU A 47 -14.84 1.51 -8.56
N LEU A 48 -14.50 0.31 -8.09
CA LEU A 48 -13.72 -0.67 -8.85
C LEU A 48 -14.40 -1.08 -10.17
N ILE A 49 -15.72 -1.31 -10.14
CA ILE A 49 -16.52 -1.63 -11.34
C ILE A 49 -16.51 -0.43 -12.31
N ALA A 50 -16.73 0.77 -11.79
CA ALA A 50 -16.78 1.99 -12.61
C ALA A 50 -15.42 2.31 -13.26
N HIS A 51 -14.32 2.00 -12.57
CA HIS A 51 -12.95 2.06 -13.09
C HIS A 51 -12.57 0.83 -13.93
N ARG A 52 -13.53 -0.04 -14.29
CA ARG A 52 -13.33 -1.16 -15.20
C ARG A 52 -12.08 -2.00 -14.87
N ALA A 53 -11.83 -2.23 -13.58
CA ALA A 53 -10.63 -2.93 -13.12
C ALA A 53 -10.75 -4.45 -13.31
N VAL A 54 -9.72 -5.11 -13.85
CA VAL A 54 -9.71 -6.57 -14.03
C VAL A 54 -8.48 -7.17 -13.34
N CYS A 55 -8.73 -8.12 -12.44
CA CYS A 55 -7.72 -8.77 -11.61
C CYS A 55 -7.29 -10.11 -12.22
N SER A 56 -6.17 -10.11 -12.93
CA SER A 56 -5.58 -11.34 -13.46
C SER A 56 -5.23 -12.30 -12.34
N ARG A 57 -5.16 -13.59 -12.68
CA ARG A 57 -4.68 -14.61 -11.73
C ARG A 57 -3.28 -14.27 -11.23
N SER A 58 -3.03 -14.67 -9.98
CA SER A 58 -1.72 -14.53 -9.35
C SER A 58 -0.68 -15.34 -10.11
N VAL A 59 0.54 -14.82 -10.14
CA VAL A 59 1.67 -15.42 -10.85
C VAL A 59 2.89 -15.49 -9.95
N ASP A 60 3.75 -16.49 -10.14
CA ASP A 60 4.99 -16.61 -9.36
C ASP A 60 5.96 -15.43 -9.59
N TYR A 61 5.82 -14.75 -10.73
CA TYR A 61 6.68 -13.64 -11.10
C TYR A 61 5.97 -12.65 -12.02
N LEU A 62 6.01 -11.36 -11.66
CA LEU A 62 5.35 -10.30 -12.44
C LEU A 62 5.83 -10.29 -13.90
N PRO A 63 4.93 -10.34 -14.91
CA PRO A 63 5.32 -10.44 -16.31
C PRO A 63 6.24 -9.30 -16.78
N LEU A 64 5.94 -8.07 -16.35
CA LEU A 64 6.75 -6.87 -16.61
C LEU A 64 8.22 -7.05 -16.22
N LEU A 65 8.46 -7.73 -15.09
CA LEU A 65 9.80 -7.87 -14.52
C LEU A 65 10.56 -9.09 -15.07
N LYS A 66 9.92 -9.99 -15.83
CA LYS A 66 10.53 -11.26 -16.26
C LYS A 66 11.82 -11.06 -17.04
N ARG A 67 11.87 -10.06 -17.93
CA ARG A 67 13.07 -9.74 -18.73
C ARG A 67 14.22 -9.17 -17.89
N PHE A 68 13.92 -8.63 -16.71
CA PHE A 68 14.88 -8.00 -15.81
C PHE A 68 15.32 -8.93 -14.68
N LYS A 69 14.96 -10.22 -14.71
CA LYS A 69 15.36 -11.18 -13.69
C LYS A 69 16.87 -11.15 -13.45
N PRO A 70 17.32 -11.11 -12.19
CA PRO A 70 18.74 -11.10 -11.88
C PRO A 70 19.42 -12.37 -12.38
N THR A 71 20.51 -12.19 -13.12
CA THR A 71 21.35 -13.28 -13.66
C THR A 71 22.57 -13.56 -12.81
N SER A 72 23.02 -12.57 -12.01
CA SER A 72 24.16 -12.72 -11.11
C SER A 72 23.76 -13.23 -9.74
N ALA A 73 24.65 -14.01 -9.13
CA ALA A 73 24.52 -14.45 -7.75
C ALA A 73 24.36 -13.23 -6.82
N PRO A 74 23.53 -13.35 -5.76
CA PRO A 74 23.44 -12.32 -4.74
C PRO A 74 24.78 -12.16 -4.02
N ASN A 75 25.06 -10.97 -3.50
CA ASN A 75 26.19 -10.77 -2.60
C ASN A 75 25.94 -11.45 -1.23
N GLU A 76 26.94 -11.45 -0.36
CA GLU A 76 26.87 -12.11 0.94
C GLU A 76 25.72 -11.59 1.83
N CYS A 77 25.50 -10.27 1.87
CA CYS A 77 24.42 -9.69 2.67
C CYS A 77 23.04 -10.12 2.17
N ILE A 78 22.82 -10.13 0.84
CA ILE A 78 21.56 -10.57 0.24
C ILE A 78 21.38 -12.08 0.42
N ALA A 79 22.44 -12.88 0.30
CA ALA A 79 22.39 -14.31 0.58
C ALA A 79 22.01 -14.56 2.05
N ALA A 80 22.59 -13.82 3.00
CA ALA A 80 22.26 -13.89 4.42
C ALA A 80 20.81 -13.45 4.71
N LEU A 81 20.32 -12.41 4.03
CA LEU A 81 18.91 -11.98 4.10
C LEU A 81 17.95 -13.09 3.66
N VAL A 82 18.25 -13.77 2.55
CA VAL A 82 17.42 -14.88 2.05
C VAL A 82 17.48 -16.08 3.00
N ASN A 83 18.68 -16.48 3.43
CA ASN A 83 18.86 -17.62 4.33
C ASN A 83 18.21 -17.39 5.70
N GLY A 84 18.13 -16.13 6.15
CA GLY A 84 17.54 -15.78 7.44
C GLY A 84 18.54 -15.89 8.61
N PRO A 85 18.13 -15.49 9.82
CA PRO A 85 19.00 -15.45 11.00
C PRO A 85 19.13 -16.82 11.71
N GLY A 86 18.80 -17.91 11.02
CA GLY A 86 18.54 -19.20 11.66
C GLY A 86 17.14 -19.26 12.29
N PRO A 87 16.95 -19.95 13.43
CA PRO A 87 15.64 -20.04 14.08
C PRO A 87 15.11 -18.66 14.50
N LEU A 88 14.00 -18.23 13.90
CA LEU A 88 13.42 -16.89 14.13
C LEU A 88 13.06 -16.64 15.60
N GLN A 89 12.70 -17.68 16.35
CA GLN A 89 12.35 -17.56 17.77
C GLN A 89 13.50 -17.02 18.63
N LEU A 90 14.76 -17.16 18.19
CA LEU A 90 15.91 -16.61 18.90
C LEU A 90 15.97 -15.06 18.85
N LEU A 91 15.21 -14.44 17.93
CA LEU A 91 15.14 -12.98 17.81
C LEU A 91 14.38 -12.34 18.97
N LEU A 92 13.38 -13.04 19.54
CA LEU A 92 12.54 -12.54 20.64
C LEU A 92 13.34 -12.17 21.88
N HIS A 93 14.46 -12.86 22.10
CA HIS A 93 15.31 -12.69 23.29
C HIS A 93 16.48 -11.72 23.09
N LYS A 94 16.49 -10.95 21.99
CA LYS A 94 17.58 -10.02 21.65
C LYS A 94 17.05 -8.61 21.46
N ALA A 95 17.69 -7.63 22.12
CA ALA A 95 17.43 -6.23 21.88
C ALA A 95 17.86 -5.81 20.46
N GLU A 96 17.26 -4.76 19.90
CA GLU A 96 17.62 -4.24 18.57
C GLU A 96 19.14 -4.01 18.45
N ALA A 97 19.75 -3.33 19.42
CA ALA A 97 21.19 -3.06 19.41
C ALA A 97 22.04 -4.34 19.32
N GLN A 98 21.61 -5.43 19.96
CA GLN A 98 22.30 -6.72 19.88
C GLN A 98 22.14 -7.37 18.49
N LEU A 99 20.96 -7.25 17.87
CA LEU A 99 20.70 -7.75 16.52
C LEU A 99 21.49 -6.98 15.48
N VAL A 100 21.52 -5.65 15.58
CA VAL A 100 22.30 -4.74 14.72
C VAL A 100 23.80 -5.04 14.80
N GLN A 101 24.33 -5.24 16.02
CA GLN A 101 25.74 -5.60 16.20
C GLN A 101 26.06 -6.99 15.67
N HIS A 102 25.13 -7.95 15.79
CA HIS A 102 25.36 -9.33 15.39
C HIS A 102 25.27 -9.55 13.87
N PHE A 103 24.31 -8.91 13.19
CA PHE A 103 24.02 -9.13 11.77
C PHE A 103 24.51 -8.00 10.84
N HIS A 104 25.22 -7.01 11.37
CA HIS A 104 25.50 -5.71 10.73
C HIS A 104 24.25 -4.83 10.55
N PRO A 105 24.41 -3.50 10.38
CA PRO A 105 23.28 -2.56 10.44
C PRO A 105 22.11 -2.89 9.52
N SER A 106 22.31 -3.05 8.21
CA SER A 106 21.18 -3.26 7.27
C SER A 106 20.36 -4.50 7.60
N LEU A 107 21.02 -5.63 7.87
CA LEU A 107 20.35 -6.90 8.11
C LEU A 107 19.81 -7.00 9.54
N GLY A 108 20.52 -6.43 10.52
CA GLY A 108 20.09 -6.40 11.91
C GLY A 108 18.80 -5.59 12.12
N TYR A 109 18.61 -4.48 11.40
CA TYR A 109 17.35 -3.73 11.44
C TYR A 109 16.17 -4.52 10.87
N VAL A 110 16.38 -5.32 9.80
CA VAL A 110 15.33 -6.22 9.27
C VAL A 110 14.90 -7.21 10.34
N TRP A 111 15.85 -7.85 11.01
CA TRP A 111 15.52 -8.85 12.02
C TRP A 111 14.97 -8.25 13.31
N ALA A 112 15.37 -7.03 13.67
CA ALA A 112 14.75 -6.32 14.78
C ALA A 112 13.27 -6.00 14.48
N ALA A 113 12.96 -5.49 13.28
CA ALA A 113 11.58 -5.18 12.88
C ALA A 113 10.70 -6.41 12.62
N MET A 114 11.28 -7.60 12.49
CA MET A 114 10.52 -8.85 12.40
C MET A 114 9.90 -9.26 13.74
N ARG A 115 10.49 -8.83 14.87
CA ARG A 115 10.13 -9.32 16.21
C ARG A 115 8.65 -9.21 16.58
N PRO A 116 7.95 -8.07 16.35
CA PRO A 116 6.53 -7.94 16.72
C PRO A 116 5.65 -9.03 16.11
N PHE A 117 6.04 -9.55 14.94
CA PHE A 117 5.28 -10.56 14.20
C PHE A 117 5.58 -12.01 14.60
N LEU A 118 6.51 -12.22 15.53
CA LEU A 118 6.87 -13.55 16.05
C LEU A 118 6.17 -13.83 17.39
N GLU A 119 5.81 -12.78 18.13
CA GLU A 119 5.15 -12.88 19.45
C GLU A 119 3.71 -13.41 19.33
N ASP A 120 3.00 -13.05 18.24
CA ASP A 120 1.63 -13.49 17.96
C ASP A 120 1.51 -15.00 17.63
N ASP A 121 2.57 -15.62 17.10
CA ASP A 121 2.57 -17.07 16.81
C ASP A 121 2.69 -17.92 18.08
N THR A 122 3.27 -17.38 19.16
CA THR A 122 3.46 -18.09 20.44
C THR A 122 2.18 -18.13 21.29
N ASP A 123 1.35 -17.10 21.26
CA ASP A 123 0.10 -17.04 22.05
C ASP A 123 -1.07 -17.78 21.40
N ALA A 124 -1.00 -18.05 20.09
CA ALA A 124 -2.03 -18.78 19.35
C ALA A 124 -2.04 -20.29 19.65
N ALA A 125 -0.94 -20.85 20.18
CA ALA A 125 -0.82 -22.28 20.47
C ALA A 125 -1.50 -22.71 21.78
N ASP A 126 -1.77 -21.78 22.71
CA ASP A 126 -2.22 -22.09 24.08
C ASP A 126 -3.57 -21.47 24.49
N GLN A 127 -4.34 -20.89 23.56
CA GLN A 127 -5.69 -20.39 23.89
C GLN A 127 -6.82 -21.27 23.32
N PRO A 128 -7.70 -21.85 24.16
CA PRO A 128 -8.96 -22.40 23.68
C PRO A 128 -9.80 -21.24 23.15
N SER A 129 -10.33 -21.43 21.93
CA SER A 129 -11.23 -20.54 21.19
C SER A 129 -12.02 -19.59 22.11
N ARG A 130 -11.56 -18.34 22.25
CA ARG A 130 -12.33 -17.29 22.91
C ARG A 130 -13.56 -17.04 22.05
N GLY A 131 -14.70 -17.54 22.55
CA GLY A 131 -16.00 -17.38 21.93
C GLY A 131 -16.28 -15.92 21.60
N ARG A 132 -16.76 -15.71 20.37
CA ARG A 132 -17.44 -14.52 19.88
C ARG A 132 -18.31 -13.93 21.00
N ARG A 133 -17.84 -12.86 21.64
CA ARG A 133 -18.65 -12.12 22.62
C ARG A 133 -19.78 -11.46 21.85
N GLU A 134 -20.96 -12.05 21.93
CA GLU A 134 -22.20 -11.49 21.41
C GLU A 134 -22.37 -10.08 22.00
N ARG A 135 -22.35 -9.07 21.14
CA ARG A 135 -22.63 -7.69 21.54
C ARG A 135 -24.10 -7.63 21.94
N ARG A 136 -24.40 -7.55 23.23
CA ARG A 136 -25.72 -7.10 23.69
C ARG A 136 -25.85 -5.63 23.30
N ALA A 137 -26.89 -5.31 22.52
CA ALA A 137 -27.27 -3.93 22.26
C ALA A 137 -27.63 -3.26 23.60
N PRO A 138 -27.15 -2.02 23.87
CA PRO A 138 -27.60 -1.30 25.06
C PRO A 138 -29.07 -0.94 24.90
N GLU A 139 -29.83 -1.20 25.97
CA GLU A 139 -31.23 -0.83 26.12
C GLU A 139 -31.36 0.68 25.92
N ARG A 140 -32.15 1.11 24.93
CA ARG A 140 -32.48 2.52 24.70
C ARG A 140 -33.33 3.00 25.87
N LEU A 141 -32.73 3.77 26.78
CA LEU A 141 -33.50 4.66 27.64
C LEU A 141 -33.92 5.87 26.80
N GLU A 142 -35.22 6.04 26.63
CA GLU A 142 -35.82 7.20 25.96
C GLU A 142 -35.52 8.49 26.72
N GLY A 143 -35.07 9.52 26.00
CA GLY A 143 -35.18 10.92 26.43
C GLY A 143 -33.91 11.75 26.34
N GLY A 144 -33.82 12.62 25.32
CA GLY A 144 -33.13 13.90 25.45
C GLY A 144 -32.07 14.25 24.39
N ALA A 145 -32.45 15.15 23.48
CA ALA A 145 -31.65 16.10 22.69
C ALA A 145 -30.81 15.59 21.49
N LEU A 146 -31.17 16.12 20.32
CA LEU A 146 -30.40 16.14 19.08
C LEU A 146 -29.19 17.08 19.25
N SER A 147 -28.00 16.62 18.90
CA SER A 147 -26.84 17.48 18.66
C SER A 147 -25.95 16.86 17.58
N ASP A 148 -25.70 17.66 16.54
CA ASP A 148 -25.02 17.35 15.29
C ASP A 148 -23.67 16.61 15.47
N GLU A 149 -23.46 15.58 14.65
CA GLU A 149 -22.16 14.93 14.47
C GLU A 149 -21.27 15.82 13.59
N ALA A 150 -20.27 16.45 14.20
CA ALA A 150 -19.16 17.11 13.52
C ALA A 150 -17.84 16.37 13.78
N ASP A 151 -17.15 16.08 12.68
CA ASP A 151 -15.70 16.06 12.46
C ASP A 151 -14.76 15.37 13.46
N PHE A 152 -14.18 14.26 13.00
CA PHE A 152 -12.82 13.87 13.37
C PHE A 152 -11.94 13.92 12.12
N GLU A 153 -11.45 15.13 11.82
CA GLU A 153 -10.31 15.36 10.92
C GLU A 153 -8.99 15.00 11.61
N SER A 154 -8.07 14.49 10.80
CA SER A 154 -6.66 14.32 11.14
C SER A 154 -5.95 15.67 10.98
N SER A 155 -5.39 16.21 12.06
CA SER A 155 -4.66 17.48 12.02
C SER A 155 -3.30 17.37 11.33
N PRO A 156 -2.89 18.39 10.58
CA PRO A 156 -1.51 18.81 10.44
C PRO A 156 -1.19 20.07 11.28
N GLU A 157 0.11 20.34 11.34
CA GLU A 157 0.81 21.60 11.65
C GLU A 157 1.17 21.99 13.09
N SER A 158 2.47 21.83 13.33
CA SER A 158 3.30 22.55 14.28
C SER A 158 3.51 24.01 13.90
N GLY A 159 3.34 24.91 14.87
CA GLY A 159 4.13 26.14 14.96
C GLY A 159 3.33 27.43 15.06
N GLN A 160 3.09 27.92 16.28
CA GLN A 160 3.50 29.27 16.76
C GLN A 160 3.07 29.46 18.23
N ARG A 161 4.02 29.87 19.07
CA ARG A 161 3.85 30.29 20.48
C ARG A 161 3.92 31.83 20.53
N PRO A 162 3.09 32.51 21.34
CA PRO A 162 3.59 33.21 22.54
C PRO A 162 2.68 32.98 23.77
N GLU A 163 3.19 32.47 24.90
CA GLU A 163 3.47 33.21 26.15
C GLU A 163 2.32 34.05 26.74
N SER A 164 1.69 33.58 27.83
CA SER A 164 1.89 34.14 29.19
C SER A 164 0.85 33.67 30.23
N SER A 165 1.37 33.40 31.44
CA SER A 165 0.78 33.55 32.79
C SER A 165 -0.39 32.69 33.30
N ALA A 166 -0.01 31.87 34.29
CA ALA A 166 -0.47 31.86 35.68
C ALA A 166 -1.76 31.11 36.07
N SER A 167 -1.53 30.08 36.92
CA SER A 167 -2.36 29.56 38.04
C SER A 167 -3.82 29.23 37.73
N THR A 168 -4.34 28.05 38.07
CA THR A 168 -4.65 27.70 39.47
C THR A 168 -5.01 26.21 39.56
N ASN A 169 -4.59 25.56 40.63
CA ASN A 169 -4.91 24.20 41.05
C ASN A 169 -6.37 23.79 40.80
N SER A 170 -6.61 22.64 40.15
CA SER A 170 -7.62 21.68 40.63
C SER A 170 -7.52 20.30 39.96
N SER A 171 -7.71 19.29 40.81
CA SER A 171 -8.17 17.92 40.54
C SER A 171 -7.39 17.06 39.55
N PHE A 172 -6.57 16.17 40.10
CA PHE A 172 -6.37 14.84 39.55
C PHE A 172 -7.73 14.14 39.38
N GLN A 173 -8.25 14.13 38.16
CA GLN A 173 -9.14 13.10 37.67
C GLN A 173 -8.46 12.48 36.45
N SER A 174 -7.93 11.28 36.67
CA SER A 174 -7.42 10.38 35.65
C SER A 174 -8.55 10.05 34.68
N ALA A 175 -8.75 10.90 33.68
CA ALA A 175 -9.62 10.65 32.55
C ALA A 175 -9.03 9.49 31.74
N GLY A 176 -9.88 8.50 31.49
CA GLY A 176 -9.51 7.18 30.98
C GLY A 176 -8.62 7.22 29.75
N TYR A 177 -7.49 6.53 29.88
CA TYR A 177 -6.75 5.99 28.74
C TYR A 177 -7.71 5.05 27.99
N THR A 178 -8.31 5.54 26.91
CA THR A 178 -8.99 4.68 25.95
C THR A 178 -7.92 4.25 24.95
N GLU A 179 -7.36 3.07 25.20
CA GLU A 179 -6.46 2.39 24.28
C GLU A 179 -7.23 2.05 22.99
N LYS A 180 -7.23 2.99 22.05
CA LYS A 180 -7.49 2.75 20.62
C LYS A 180 -6.14 2.76 19.89
N SER A 181 -5.20 1.89 20.27
CA SER A 181 -3.80 2.03 19.82
C SER A 181 -3.17 0.78 19.22
N THR A 182 -3.69 -0.43 19.47
CA THR A 182 -3.07 -1.67 18.93
C THR A 182 -3.14 -1.76 17.40
N GLY A 183 -4.19 -1.22 16.79
CA GLY A 183 -4.40 -1.30 15.34
C GLY A 183 -3.51 -0.38 14.50
N ALA A 184 -3.06 0.75 15.05
CA ALA A 184 -2.17 1.69 14.34
C ALA A 184 -0.70 1.26 14.45
N LEU A 185 -0.30 0.74 15.62
CA LEU A 185 1.06 0.26 15.86
C LEU A 185 1.45 -0.88 14.92
N LEU A 186 0.56 -1.84 14.68
CA LEU A 186 0.86 -2.98 13.80
C LEU A 186 1.03 -2.57 12.33
N GLU A 187 0.33 -1.52 11.89
CA GLU A 187 0.51 -0.98 10.54
C GLU A 187 1.87 -0.31 10.40
N GLU A 188 2.26 0.50 11.38
CA GLU A 188 3.58 1.13 11.43
C GLU A 188 4.71 0.08 11.47
N ASP A 189 4.58 -0.96 12.29
CA ASP A 189 5.51 -2.08 12.35
C ASP A 189 5.61 -2.80 11.00
N THR A 190 4.47 -2.97 10.31
CA THR A 190 4.41 -3.63 8.99
C THR A 190 5.17 -2.81 7.95
N VAL A 191 4.90 -1.51 7.90
CA VAL A 191 5.60 -0.57 7.01
C VAL A 191 7.08 -0.51 7.34
N GLN A 192 7.44 -0.54 8.63
CA GLN A 192 8.82 -0.52 9.08
C GLN A 192 9.59 -1.77 8.66
N LEU A 193 9.01 -2.96 8.85
CA LEU A 193 9.60 -4.22 8.38
C LEU A 193 9.80 -4.21 6.86
N ALA A 194 8.77 -3.85 6.09
CA ALA A 194 8.85 -3.75 4.65
C ALA A 194 9.94 -2.76 4.20
N SER A 195 9.98 -1.58 4.82
CA SER A 195 10.97 -0.53 4.60
C SER A 195 12.40 -1.03 4.83
N PHE A 196 12.69 -1.64 5.97
CA PHE A 196 14.03 -2.16 6.25
C PHE A 196 14.41 -3.30 5.32
N PHE A 197 13.49 -4.20 4.99
CA PHE A 197 13.74 -5.28 4.04
C PHE A 197 14.09 -4.72 2.66
N ILE A 198 13.28 -3.81 2.13
CA ILE A 198 13.49 -3.18 0.83
C ILE A 198 14.81 -2.39 0.82
N ARG A 199 15.09 -1.58 1.84
CA ARG A 199 16.35 -0.84 1.99
C ARG A 199 17.57 -1.76 1.99
N CYS A 200 17.50 -2.86 2.71
CA CYS A 200 18.58 -3.85 2.72
C CYS A 200 18.85 -4.35 1.30
N VAL A 201 17.80 -4.66 0.52
CA VAL A 201 17.97 -5.06 -0.88
C VAL A 201 18.55 -3.93 -1.73
N LEU A 202 17.97 -2.72 -1.69
CA LEU A 202 18.43 -1.59 -2.49
C LEU A 202 19.90 -1.24 -2.22
N ASN A 203 20.31 -1.20 -0.96
CA ASN A 203 21.66 -0.81 -0.55
C ASN A 203 22.73 -1.84 -0.95
N HIS A 204 22.36 -3.11 -1.01
CA HIS A 204 23.29 -4.22 -1.28
C HIS A 204 23.20 -4.77 -2.71
N THR A 205 22.38 -4.18 -3.58
CA THR A 205 22.24 -4.64 -4.97
C THR A 205 22.58 -3.59 -6.01
N GLN A 206 22.89 -2.37 -5.57
CA GLN A 206 23.40 -1.29 -6.41
C GLN A 206 24.92 -1.17 -6.20
N ALA A 207 25.68 -1.02 -7.28
CA ALA A 207 27.14 -0.91 -7.18
C ALA A 207 27.53 0.41 -6.49
N THR A 208 28.49 0.35 -5.56
CA THR A 208 28.96 1.53 -4.81
C THR A 208 29.58 2.61 -5.69
N GLY A 209 30.20 2.21 -6.81
CA GLY A 209 30.75 3.12 -7.82
C GLY A 209 29.83 3.39 -9.01
N LYS A 210 28.54 3.03 -8.91
CA LYS A 210 27.57 3.32 -9.97
C LYS A 210 27.46 4.84 -10.14
N SER A 211 27.44 5.33 -11.37
CA SER A 211 27.00 6.69 -11.64
C SER A 211 25.50 6.81 -11.35
N GLU A 212 25.03 8.02 -11.07
CA GLU A 212 23.61 8.33 -10.97
C GLU A 212 22.82 7.82 -12.19
N PRO A 213 21.52 7.54 -12.02
CA PRO A 213 20.73 7.76 -10.79
C PRO A 213 20.70 6.54 -9.85
N PHE A 214 20.42 6.76 -8.56
CA PHE A 214 20.26 5.70 -7.56
C PHE A 214 18.79 5.48 -7.22
N LEU A 215 18.44 4.22 -6.94
CA LEU A 215 17.15 3.90 -6.36
C LEU A 215 17.24 3.97 -4.84
N GLU A 216 16.28 4.65 -4.25
CA GLU A 216 16.21 4.89 -2.82
C GLU A 216 14.83 4.53 -2.28
N PHE A 217 14.78 4.11 -1.02
CA PHE A 217 13.51 3.94 -0.33
C PHE A 217 13.10 5.25 0.36
N ARG A 218 11.95 5.78 -0.05
CA ARG A 218 11.27 6.91 0.58
C ARG A 218 10.35 6.41 1.70
N SER A 219 10.64 6.82 2.94
CA SER A 219 9.73 6.60 4.08
C SER A 219 8.64 7.65 4.25
N LYS A 220 8.82 8.84 3.66
CA LYS A 220 7.87 9.94 3.81
C LYS A 220 6.63 9.66 2.99
N ARG A 221 5.43 9.55 3.57
CA ARG A 221 4.15 9.48 2.83
C ARG A 221 4.02 10.60 1.81
N LEU A 222 3.62 10.27 0.58
CA LEU A 222 3.31 11.26 -0.45
C LEU A 222 1.83 11.27 -0.74
N SER A 223 1.29 12.46 -0.97
CA SER A 223 -0.07 12.64 -1.45
C SER A 223 -0.05 12.92 -2.94
N TYR A 224 -0.86 12.18 -3.68
CA TYR A 224 -1.07 12.31 -5.12
C TYR A 224 -2.48 12.82 -5.37
N SER A 225 -2.62 13.68 -6.37
CA SER A 225 -3.92 14.25 -6.73
C SER A 225 -4.24 13.99 -8.20
N PHE A 226 -5.47 13.56 -8.46
CA PHE A 226 -6.00 13.49 -9.81
C PHE A 226 -6.89 14.70 -10.07
N THR A 227 -6.47 15.57 -10.99
CA THR A 227 -7.15 16.83 -11.34
C THR A 227 -7.61 16.81 -12.80
N VAL A 228 -8.53 17.69 -13.20
CA VAL A 228 -8.87 17.84 -14.63
C VAL A 228 -8.66 19.27 -15.10
N ASP A 229 -7.89 19.40 -16.19
CA ASP A 229 -7.16 20.61 -16.62
C ASP A 229 -8.01 21.84 -16.96
N MET A 230 -9.33 21.70 -17.17
CA MET A 230 -10.16 22.87 -17.53
C MET A 230 -10.63 23.69 -16.33
N SER A 231 -10.50 23.18 -15.10
CA SER A 231 -10.96 23.86 -13.88
C SER A 231 -10.08 23.65 -12.64
N SER A 232 -8.99 22.89 -12.77
CA SER A 232 -8.20 22.38 -11.64
C SER A 232 -9.05 21.68 -10.58
N LYS A 233 -10.22 21.17 -10.95
CA LYS A 233 -11.11 20.46 -10.03
C LYS A 233 -10.42 19.16 -9.62
N LEU A 234 -10.09 19.06 -8.34
CA LEU A 234 -9.64 17.83 -7.71
C LEU A 234 -10.76 16.80 -7.82
N LEU A 235 -10.49 15.70 -8.52
CA LEU A 235 -11.43 14.58 -8.59
C LEU A 235 -11.20 13.65 -7.40
N PHE A 236 -9.97 13.21 -7.21
CA PHE A 236 -9.62 12.37 -6.08
C PHE A 236 -8.18 12.56 -5.63
N GLN A 237 -7.92 12.14 -4.40
CA GLN A 237 -6.64 12.23 -3.72
C GLN A 237 -6.29 10.87 -3.14
N ALA A 238 -5.01 10.53 -3.24
CA ALA A 238 -4.41 9.32 -2.72
C ALA A 238 -3.22 9.66 -1.83
N ILE A 239 -2.91 8.79 -0.88
CA ILE A 239 -1.74 8.90 0.00
C ILE A 239 -1.14 7.51 0.15
N ASP A 240 0.15 7.38 -0.13
CA ASP A 240 0.88 6.12 0.08
C ASP A 240 1.57 6.05 1.46
N ASP A 241 2.09 4.88 1.81
CA ASP A 241 2.89 4.65 3.03
C ASP A 241 4.40 4.72 2.81
N GLY A 242 4.83 5.05 1.58
CA GLY A 242 6.23 5.07 1.18
C GLY A 242 6.42 4.54 -0.23
N GLY A 243 7.67 4.23 -0.57
CA GLY A 243 7.95 3.53 -1.81
C GLY A 243 9.41 3.61 -2.24
N ILE A 244 9.65 3.13 -3.45
CA ILE A 244 10.95 3.15 -4.11
C ILE A 244 10.90 4.24 -5.17
N GLN A 245 11.88 5.13 -5.15
CA GLN A 245 12.02 6.21 -6.12
C GLN A 245 13.42 6.18 -6.72
N VAL A 246 13.56 6.74 -7.93
CA VAL A 246 14.85 7.02 -8.54
C VAL A 246 15.09 8.54 -8.47
N SER A 247 16.22 8.91 -7.87
CA SER A 247 16.64 10.31 -7.74
C SER A 247 17.66 10.59 -8.83
N ASP A 248 17.31 11.41 -9.83
CA ASP A 248 18.26 11.98 -10.79
C ASP A 248 18.67 13.37 -10.27
N TYR A 249 19.76 13.43 -9.50
CA TYR A 249 20.25 14.69 -8.95
C TYR A 249 20.80 15.63 -10.03
N GLY A 250 21.24 15.09 -11.18
CA GLY A 250 21.66 15.87 -12.33
C GLY A 250 20.53 16.68 -12.98
N ARG A 251 19.31 16.15 -13.00
CA ARG A 251 18.11 16.83 -13.52
C ARG A 251 17.23 17.46 -12.44
N GLY A 252 17.42 17.08 -11.18
CA GLY A 252 16.54 17.46 -10.07
C GLY A 252 15.18 16.76 -10.12
N GLU A 253 15.07 15.66 -10.86
CA GLU A 253 13.84 14.91 -11.04
C GLU A 253 13.81 13.68 -10.14
N VAL A 254 12.65 13.41 -9.55
CA VAL A 254 12.39 12.22 -8.75
C VAL A 254 11.27 11.44 -9.40
N HIS A 255 11.55 10.21 -9.81
CA HIS A 255 10.55 9.34 -10.44
C HIS A 255 10.17 8.21 -9.48
N GLN A 256 8.87 8.06 -9.19
CA GLN A 256 8.38 7.00 -8.31
C GLN A 256 8.41 5.65 -9.05
N VAL A 257 9.23 4.71 -8.61
CA VAL A 257 9.39 3.39 -9.23
C VAL A 257 8.30 2.43 -8.78
N ALA A 258 8.09 2.31 -7.47
CA ALA A 258 7.05 1.48 -6.87
C ALA A 258 6.51 2.12 -5.59
N LEU A 259 5.21 1.99 -5.33
CA LEU A 259 4.56 2.44 -4.11
C LEU A 259 4.62 1.35 -3.03
N LEU A 260 4.66 1.73 -1.75
CA LEU A 260 4.45 0.83 -0.62
C LEU A 260 3.10 1.16 0.01
N GLU A 261 2.28 0.13 0.20
CA GLU A 261 1.01 0.24 0.89
C GLU A 261 1.00 -0.72 2.08
N GLY A 262 0.89 -0.18 3.30
CA GLY A 262 0.86 -0.96 4.53
C GLY A 262 -0.57 -1.16 5.02
N LYS A 263 -0.91 -2.36 5.49
CA LYS A 263 -2.18 -2.60 6.18
C LYS A 263 -1.98 -3.41 7.45
N ARG A 264 -2.66 -2.97 8.52
CA ARG A 264 -2.64 -3.59 9.86
C ARG A 264 -2.88 -5.10 9.87
N VAL A 265 -4.06 -5.56 9.45
CA VAL A 265 -4.49 -6.97 9.50
C VAL A 265 -5.60 -7.18 8.49
N LEU A 266 -5.31 -8.01 7.50
CA LEU A 266 -6.34 -8.79 6.81
C LEU A 266 -6.37 -10.16 7.46
N GLN A 267 -7.54 -10.77 7.62
CA GLN A 267 -7.59 -12.15 8.12
C GLN A 267 -6.91 -13.08 7.11
N VAL A 268 -5.65 -13.43 7.39
CA VAL A 268 -4.89 -14.37 6.59
C VAL A 268 -5.34 -15.78 7.00
N THR A 269 -6.32 -16.32 6.29
CA THR A 269 -6.79 -17.69 6.55
C THR A 269 -5.95 -18.66 5.71
N LYS A 270 -5.16 -19.53 6.36
CA LYS A 270 -4.26 -20.52 5.69
C LYS A 270 -3.24 -19.89 4.72
N GLY A 271 -2.57 -18.81 5.13
CA GLY A 271 -1.57 -18.13 4.28
C GLY A 271 -2.17 -17.37 3.09
N ARG A 272 -3.50 -17.24 3.02
CA ARG A 272 -4.20 -16.41 2.03
C ARG A 272 -4.96 -15.32 2.76
N ALA A 273 -4.56 -14.07 2.54
CA ALA A 273 -5.37 -12.93 2.89
C ALA A 273 -6.21 -12.55 1.68
N ASP A 274 -7.53 -12.52 1.85
CA ASP A 274 -8.42 -11.93 0.85
C ASP A 274 -8.14 -10.43 0.82
N ILE A 275 -7.95 -9.86 -0.37
CA ILE A 275 -7.76 -8.41 -0.53
C ILE A 275 -9.13 -7.75 -0.54
N PRO A 276 -9.47 -6.89 0.45
CA PRO A 276 -10.73 -6.16 0.46
C PRO A 276 -10.82 -5.21 -0.71
N ASP A 277 -12.05 -4.94 -1.11
CA ASP A 277 -12.36 -4.06 -2.22
C ASP A 277 -11.82 -2.64 -1.93
N GLU A 278 -11.77 -2.23 -0.67
CA GLU A 278 -11.25 -0.92 -0.25
C GLU A 278 -9.74 -0.81 -0.39
N VAL A 279 -8.99 -1.86 -0.04
CA VAL A 279 -7.53 -1.88 -0.21
C VAL A 279 -7.18 -1.87 -1.71
N LEU A 280 -7.92 -2.63 -2.52
CA LEU A 280 -7.72 -2.61 -3.97
C LEU A 280 -8.10 -1.24 -4.57
N GLY A 281 -9.19 -0.64 -4.10
CA GLY A 281 -9.64 0.69 -4.54
C GLY A 281 -8.59 1.76 -4.27
N GLN A 282 -8.00 1.74 -3.07
CA GLN A 282 -6.89 2.64 -2.71
C GLN A 282 -5.69 2.49 -3.65
N MET A 283 -5.17 1.26 -3.84
CA MET A 283 -4.00 1.06 -4.71
C MET A 283 -4.25 1.44 -6.17
N ILE A 284 -5.48 1.24 -6.68
CA ILE A 284 -5.87 1.70 -8.02
C ILE A 284 -5.88 3.23 -8.09
N GLY A 285 -6.47 3.88 -7.09
CA GLY A 285 -6.50 5.34 -7.00
C GLY A 285 -5.10 5.95 -6.96
N GLU A 286 -4.19 5.37 -6.19
CA GLU A 286 -2.78 5.75 -6.15
C GLU A 286 -2.09 5.60 -7.51
N ALA A 287 -2.25 4.45 -8.17
CA ALA A 287 -1.66 4.21 -9.48
C ALA A 287 -2.20 5.18 -10.56
N LEU A 288 -3.49 5.52 -10.49
CA LEU A 288 -4.12 6.49 -11.40
C LEU A 288 -3.63 7.92 -11.15
N ALA A 289 -3.56 8.35 -9.89
CA ALA A 289 -3.05 9.67 -9.54
C ALA A 289 -1.57 9.82 -9.93
N LEU A 290 -0.76 8.78 -9.71
CA LEU A 290 0.64 8.76 -10.13
C LEU A 290 0.81 8.80 -11.66
N LYS A 291 -0.06 8.12 -12.43
CA LYS A 291 -0.04 8.22 -13.90
C LYS A 291 -0.27 9.66 -14.36
N GLN A 292 -1.17 10.38 -13.70
CA GLN A 292 -1.43 11.77 -14.05
C GLN A 292 -0.27 12.71 -13.70
N GLU A 293 0.34 12.54 -12.53
CA GLU A 293 1.48 13.37 -12.09
C GLU A 293 2.78 13.12 -12.85
N SER A 294 2.77 12.24 -13.86
CA SER A 294 3.91 11.98 -14.74
C SER A 294 3.78 12.68 -16.11
N PRO A 295 3.67 14.03 -16.22
CA PRO A 295 3.49 14.74 -17.49
C PRO A 295 4.83 14.89 -18.23
N ASP A 296 5.56 13.79 -18.39
CA ASP A 296 6.86 13.83 -19.06
C ASP A 296 6.65 13.84 -20.57
N THR A 297 6.49 15.05 -21.12
CA THR A 297 6.17 15.33 -22.53
C THR A 297 7.17 14.76 -23.55
N ASN A 298 8.36 14.34 -23.10
CA ASN A 298 9.44 13.82 -23.96
C ASN A 298 9.65 12.31 -23.86
N ARG A 299 8.95 11.61 -22.96
CA ARG A 299 9.06 10.16 -22.80
C ARG A 299 7.77 9.47 -23.24
N THR A 300 7.88 8.21 -23.65
CA THR A 300 6.71 7.37 -23.89
C THR A 300 5.88 7.30 -22.61
N PRO A 301 4.56 7.54 -22.67
CA PRO A 301 3.71 7.52 -21.49
C PRO A 301 3.86 6.20 -20.74
N ARG A 302 4.03 6.30 -19.42
CA ARG A 302 4.16 5.11 -18.57
C ARG A 302 2.82 4.42 -18.43
N THR A 303 2.77 3.14 -18.78
CA THR A 303 1.57 2.30 -18.67
C THR A 303 1.57 1.41 -17.44
N ASP A 304 2.72 1.12 -16.86
CA ASP A 304 2.86 0.10 -15.81
C ASP A 304 3.29 0.72 -14.47
N PHE A 305 2.50 0.47 -13.42
CA PHE A 305 2.70 1.00 -12.08
C PHE A 305 2.77 -0.15 -11.09
N ILE A 306 3.72 -0.10 -10.15
CA ILE A 306 3.94 -1.17 -9.19
C ILE A 306 3.57 -0.69 -7.79
N THR A 307 2.78 -1.49 -7.08
CA THR A 307 2.55 -1.33 -5.64
C THR A 307 3.00 -2.59 -4.93
N ILE A 308 3.73 -2.41 -3.83
CA ILE A 308 4.10 -3.47 -2.89
C ILE A 308 3.12 -3.35 -1.73
N LEU A 309 2.21 -4.32 -1.60
CA LEU A 309 1.30 -4.41 -0.47
C LEU A 309 1.98 -5.19 0.65
N ALA A 310 2.07 -4.60 1.84
CA ALA A 310 2.63 -5.19 3.03
C ALA A 310 1.56 -5.37 4.10
N ILE A 311 1.48 -6.59 4.65
CA ILE A 311 0.53 -6.94 5.72
C ILE A 311 1.25 -7.84 6.70
N THR A 312 1.44 -7.36 7.92
CA THR A 312 2.28 -7.99 8.94
C THR A 312 3.67 -8.31 8.41
N HIS A 313 3.98 -9.59 8.19
CA HIS A 313 5.24 -10.09 7.62
C HIS A 313 5.09 -10.62 6.19
N TYR A 314 3.93 -10.44 5.57
CA TYR A 314 3.68 -10.83 4.18
C TYR A 314 3.84 -9.65 3.24
N LEU A 315 4.44 -9.90 2.08
CA LEU A 315 4.48 -8.96 0.97
C LEU A 315 3.75 -9.51 -0.25
N ARG A 316 3.19 -8.62 -1.06
CA ARG A 316 2.62 -8.97 -2.36
C ARG A 316 2.85 -7.84 -3.35
N PHE A 317 3.43 -8.18 -4.50
CA PHE A 317 3.66 -7.23 -5.59
C PHE A 317 2.46 -7.19 -6.52
N PHE A 318 2.04 -5.98 -6.89
CA PHE A 318 1.02 -5.70 -7.90
C PHE A 318 1.63 -4.91 -9.04
N ASN A 319 1.24 -5.25 -10.27
CA ASN A 319 1.41 -4.42 -11.46
C ASN A 319 0.04 -3.96 -11.93
N PHE A 320 -0.15 -2.65 -12.03
CA PHE A 320 -1.30 -1.98 -12.61
C PHE A 320 -0.91 -1.51 -14.01
N SER A 321 -1.45 -2.15 -15.03
CA SER A 321 -1.30 -1.76 -16.43
C SER A 321 -2.50 -0.89 -16.82
N ILE A 322 -2.21 0.40 -16.95
CA ILE A 322 -3.15 1.48 -17.22
C ILE A 322 -2.89 1.98 -18.66
N PRO A 323 -3.82 1.73 -19.60
CA PRO A 323 -3.70 2.19 -20.99
C PRO A 323 -3.51 3.72 -21.08
N ASP A 324 -2.89 4.20 -22.15
CA ASP A 324 -2.59 5.63 -22.31
C ASP A 324 -3.83 6.47 -22.60
N ASP A 325 -4.74 5.92 -23.39
CA ASP A 325 -6.08 6.44 -23.64
C ASP A 325 -6.96 6.47 -22.39
N TYR A 326 -6.60 5.71 -21.34
CA TYR A 326 -7.39 5.63 -20.12
C TYR A 326 -7.52 6.99 -19.43
N VAL A 327 -6.42 7.75 -19.29
CA VAL A 327 -6.45 9.06 -18.62
C VAL A 327 -7.18 10.10 -19.46
N ALA A 328 -6.96 10.10 -20.78
CA ALA A 328 -7.69 10.98 -21.70
C ALA A 328 -9.20 10.69 -21.66
N SER A 329 -9.59 9.41 -21.63
CA SER A 329 -10.99 9.00 -21.47
C SER A 329 -11.57 9.44 -20.13
N TYR A 330 -10.77 9.43 -19.06
CA TYR A 330 -11.16 9.93 -17.74
C TYR A 330 -11.44 11.43 -17.76
N GLN A 331 -10.56 12.21 -18.40
CA GLN A 331 -10.72 13.66 -18.56
C GLN A 331 -11.97 13.98 -19.39
N ALA A 332 -12.20 13.23 -20.47
CA ALA A 332 -13.41 13.36 -21.27
C ALA A 332 -14.69 13.06 -20.48
N LEU A 333 -14.69 12.08 -19.56
CA LEU A 333 -15.85 11.79 -18.70
C LEU A 333 -16.13 12.89 -17.66
N ALA A 334 -15.10 13.62 -17.25
CA ALA A 334 -15.23 14.70 -16.29
C ALA A 334 -15.77 15.99 -16.93
N ASP A 335 -15.77 16.12 -18.26
CA ASP A 335 -16.39 17.24 -18.97
C ASP A 335 -17.93 17.12 -18.93
N PRO A 336 -18.65 18.11 -18.37
CA PRO A 336 -20.12 18.11 -18.33
C PRO A 336 -20.80 18.02 -19.70
N ASN A 337 -20.10 18.39 -20.78
CA ASN A 337 -20.63 18.36 -22.15
C ASN A 337 -20.32 17.06 -22.88
N SER A 338 -19.58 16.14 -22.26
CA SER A 338 -19.21 14.88 -22.88
C SER A 338 -20.41 13.95 -23.00
N THR A 339 -20.50 13.29 -24.16
CA THR A 339 -21.47 12.20 -24.39
C THR A 339 -20.94 10.84 -23.97
N GLN A 340 -19.67 10.78 -23.53
CA GLN A 340 -19.05 9.57 -23.07
C GLN A 340 -19.61 9.19 -21.70
N THR A 341 -19.97 7.91 -21.52
CA THR A 341 -20.61 7.44 -20.28
C THR A 341 -19.70 6.56 -19.43
N GLY A 342 -18.64 6.00 -20.00
CA GLY A 342 -17.65 5.19 -19.29
C GLY A 342 -16.27 5.20 -19.94
N LEU A 343 -15.29 4.65 -19.24
CA LEU A 343 -13.90 4.67 -19.66
C LEU A 343 -13.65 3.77 -20.87
N GLU A 344 -12.70 4.20 -21.71
CA GLU A 344 -12.16 3.37 -22.79
C GLU A 344 -11.05 2.47 -22.23
N GLY A 345 -11.02 1.22 -22.69
CA GLY A 345 -10.07 0.23 -22.20
C GLY A 345 -10.45 -0.38 -20.84
N VAL A 346 -9.47 -1.05 -20.24
CA VAL A 346 -9.59 -1.82 -18.99
C VAL A 346 -8.27 -1.68 -18.25
N LEU A 347 -8.34 -1.30 -16.98
CA LEU A 347 -7.19 -1.31 -16.08
C LEU A 347 -6.91 -2.76 -15.68
N LYS A 348 -5.75 -3.30 -16.08
CA LYS A 348 -5.37 -4.69 -15.80
C LYS A 348 -4.46 -4.75 -14.59
N ILE A 349 -4.79 -5.64 -13.66
CA ILE A 349 -4.05 -5.83 -12.42
C ILE A 349 -3.47 -7.24 -12.45
N THR A 350 -2.16 -7.36 -12.30
CA THR A 350 -1.49 -8.65 -12.13
C THR A 350 -0.75 -8.63 -10.81
N SER A 351 -0.82 -9.70 -10.02
CA SER A 351 -0.11 -9.75 -8.76
C SER A 351 0.64 -11.06 -8.55
N THR A 352 1.58 -11.03 -7.63
CA THR A 352 2.21 -12.24 -7.08
C THR A 352 1.27 -12.93 -6.08
N ASP A 353 1.61 -14.15 -5.66
CA ASP A 353 1.05 -14.71 -4.43
C ASP A 353 1.59 -13.98 -3.18
N TRP A 354 1.01 -14.25 -2.01
CA TRP A 354 1.53 -13.73 -0.74
C TRP A 354 2.89 -14.36 -0.41
N LEU A 355 3.87 -13.51 -0.13
CA LEU A 355 5.26 -13.90 0.16
C LEU A 355 5.55 -13.66 1.64
N ASP A 356 5.65 -14.73 2.41
CA ASP A 356 5.96 -14.71 3.84
C ASP A 356 7.45 -14.41 4.08
N LEU A 357 7.77 -13.27 4.71
CA LEU A 357 9.16 -12.92 5.05
C LEU A 357 9.79 -13.81 6.14
N LYS A 358 9.01 -14.62 6.86
CA LYS A 358 9.52 -15.67 7.75
C LYS A 358 10.05 -16.88 6.97
N ASP A 359 9.61 -17.07 5.73
CA ASP A 359 10.00 -18.20 4.88
C ASP A 359 11.15 -17.87 3.91
N ALA A 360 12.17 -18.75 3.86
CA ALA A 360 13.40 -18.50 3.11
C ALA A 360 13.19 -18.46 1.58
N PRO A 361 12.46 -19.42 0.96
CA PRO A 361 12.12 -19.37 -0.45
C PRO A 361 11.35 -18.08 -0.81
N HIS A 362 10.39 -17.66 0.02
CA HIS A 362 9.64 -16.43 -0.20
C HIS A 362 10.52 -15.19 -0.13
N ARG A 363 11.42 -15.07 0.87
CA ARG A 363 12.44 -14.00 0.89
C ARG A 363 13.27 -13.98 -0.40
N GLY A 364 13.64 -15.15 -0.93
CA GLY A 364 14.33 -15.29 -2.22
C GLY A 364 13.53 -14.71 -3.38
N VAL A 365 12.22 -14.97 -3.43
CA VAL A 365 11.31 -14.42 -4.45
C VAL A 365 11.17 -12.90 -4.32
N VAL A 366 11.02 -12.37 -3.10
CA VAL A 366 10.94 -10.91 -2.84
C VAL A 366 12.23 -10.22 -3.30
N VAL A 367 13.39 -10.73 -2.89
CA VAL A 367 14.70 -10.22 -3.31
C VAL A 367 14.84 -10.26 -4.84
N SER A 368 14.41 -11.35 -5.48
CA SER A 368 14.46 -11.46 -6.93
C SER A 368 13.56 -10.45 -7.65
N HIS A 369 12.39 -10.11 -7.08
CA HIS A 369 11.51 -9.07 -7.63
C HIS A 369 12.12 -7.69 -7.47
N LEU A 370 12.62 -7.35 -6.27
CA LEU A 370 13.27 -6.06 -6.01
C LEU A 370 14.51 -5.85 -6.88
N ARG A 371 15.34 -6.87 -7.08
CA ARG A 371 16.50 -6.80 -7.99
C ARG A 371 16.10 -6.56 -9.45
N ALA A 372 15.00 -7.18 -9.90
CA ALA A 372 14.49 -6.94 -11.23
C ALA A 372 13.84 -5.56 -11.37
N LEU A 373 13.20 -5.06 -10.31
CA LEU A 373 12.67 -3.69 -10.26
C LEU A 373 13.79 -2.65 -10.40
N ILE A 374 14.92 -2.86 -9.71
CA ILE A 374 16.11 -2.01 -9.83
C ILE A 374 16.63 -1.99 -11.28
N ARG A 375 16.74 -3.16 -11.91
CA ARG A 375 17.17 -3.26 -13.33
C ARG A 375 16.19 -2.57 -14.26
N TRP A 376 14.90 -2.85 -14.10
CA TRP A 376 13.83 -2.20 -14.87
C TRP A 376 13.89 -0.68 -14.77
N ALA A 377 13.99 -0.13 -13.56
CA ALA A 377 14.08 1.31 -13.36
C ALA A 377 15.35 1.91 -13.98
N ASN A 378 16.49 1.23 -13.89
CA ASN A 378 17.73 1.70 -14.49
C ASN A 378 17.73 1.66 -16.02
N GLU A 379 16.91 0.81 -16.63
CA GLU A 379 16.83 0.67 -18.08
C GLU A 379 15.72 1.52 -18.71
N GLU A 380 14.63 1.77 -17.96
CA GLU A 380 13.41 2.37 -18.51
C GLU A 380 13.03 3.72 -17.86
N LEU A 381 13.59 4.06 -16.69
CA LEU A 381 13.23 5.30 -15.96
C LEU A 381 14.44 6.24 -15.74
N ALA A 382 15.64 5.69 -15.58
CA ALA A 382 16.91 6.41 -15.66
C ALA A 382 17.21 6.75 -17.12
#